data_AF-A0A1Y1LNW6-F1
#
_entry.id   AF-A0A1Y1LNW6-F1
#
_cell.length_a   1.000
_cell.length_b   1.000
_cell.length_c   1.000
_cell.angle_alpha   90.00
_cell.angle_beta   90.00
_cell.angle_gamma   90.00
#
_symmetry.space_group_name_H-M   'P 1'
#
loop_
_entity.id
_entity.type
_entity.pdbx_description
1 polymer ?
#
loop_
_entity_poly.entity_id
_entity_poly.type
_entity_poly.pdbx_seq_one_letter_code
_entity_poly.pdbx_strand_id
1 'polypeptide(L)'
;VTSGPGRENITVLFGGNAAGEKLPPLIVFRGKNVWDSWLSIKEGYPGMTYAASKNGWMDTQTFENYFQNNFLKNVCPERPVVLIYDGHNSHVGVSLVEMAMKQKVVILK
;
A
#
# COMPACT_ATOMS: atom_id res chain seq x y z
N VAL A 1 -9.76 6.67 29.11
CA VAL A 1 -9.85 7.15 27.71
C VAL A 1 -8.69 8.08 27.48
N THR A 2 -7.63 7.65 26.77
CA THR A 2 -6.48 8.53 26.51
C THR A 2 -6.75 9.30 25.21
N SER A 3 -7.10 10.56 25.35
CA SER A 3 -7.29 11.51 24.26
C SER A 3 -5.93 11.82 23.63
N GLY A 4 -5.69 11.26 22.43
CA GLY A 4 -4.63 11.75 21.54
C GLY A 4 -4.95 13.18 21.06
N PRO A 5 -4.02 13.85 20.35
CA PRO A 5 -4.04 15.30 20.08
C PRO A 5 -5.17 15.80 19.14
N GLY A 6 -6.27 15.05 18.99
CA GLY A 6 -7.42 15.43 18.16
C GLY A 6 -7.16 15.44 16.65
N ARG A 7 -5.96 15.06 16.22
CA ARG A 7 -5.60 14.96 14.81
C ARG A 7 -5.89 13.56 14.30
N GLU A 8 -6.81 13.46 13.34
CA GLU A 8 -7.00 12.28 12.52
C GLU A 8 -6.17 12.44 11.24
N ASN A 9 -5.56 11.35 10.81
CA ASN A 9 -4.82 11.29 9.56
C ASN A 9 -5.36 10.13 8.71
N ILE A 10 -5.37 10.36 7.40
CA ILE A 10 -5.63 9.36 6.38
C ILE A 10 -4.36 9.27 5.56
N THR A 11 -3.78 8.07 5.46
CA THR A 11 -2.60 7.86 4.61
C THR A 11 -3.07 7.43 3.23
N VAL A 12 -2.47 8.01 2.19
CA VAL A 12 -2.70 7.58 0.80
C VAL A 12 -1.36 7.19 0.19
N LEU A 13 -1.27 5.95 -0.28
CA LEU A 13 -0.12 5.44 -1.02
C LEU A 13 -0.44 5.49 -2.52
N PHE A 14 0.39 6.24 -3.25
CA PHE A 14 0.36 6.29 -4.71
C PHE A 14 1.57 5.53 -5.28
N GLY A 15 1.39 5.01 -6.49
CA GLY A 15 2.45 4.37 -7.24
C GLY A 15 2.25 4.56 -8.74
N GLY A 16 3.31 4.33 -9.49
CA GLY A 16 3.27 4.38 -10.95
C GLY A 16 4.55 3.80 -11.55
N ASN A 17 4.58 3.67 -12.87
CA ASN A 17 5.73 3.17 -13.60
C ASN A 17 6.38 4.24 -14.48
N ALA A 18 7.52 3.91 -15.09
CA ALA A 18 8.29 4.83 -15.93
C ALA A 18 7.55 5.25 -17.22
N ALA A 19 6.54 4.50 -17.66
CA ALA A 19 5.68 4.87 -18.79
C ALA A 19 4.61 5.92 -18.40
N GLY A 20 4.53 6.28 -17.12
CA GLY A 20 3.54 7.22 -16.59
C GLY A 20 2.19 6.57 -16.23
N GLU A 21 2.10 5.24 -16.26
CA GLU A 21 0.90 4.53 -15.83
C GLU A 21 0.81 4.54 -14.31
N LYS A 22 -0.40 4.80 -13.80
CA LYS A 22 -0.67 4.92 -12.36
C LYS A 22 -1.14 3.57 -11.82
N LEU A 23 -0.53 3.13 -10.72
CA LEU A 23 -1.03 1.99 -9.96
C LEU A 23 -2.27 2.41 -9.16
N PRO A 24 -3.21 1.48 -8.89
CA PRO A 24 -4.33 1.77 -8.02
C PRO A 24 -3.84 2.20 -6.64
N PRO A 25 -4.36 3.32 -6.09
CA PRO A 25 -3.95 3.82 -4.80
C PRO A 25 -4.46 2.93 -3.67
N LEU A 26 -3.77 3.01 -2.54
CA LEU A 26 -4.23 2.46 -1.26
C LEU A 26 -4.56 3.61 -0.30
N ILE A 27 -5.76 3.60 0.26
CA ILE A 27 -6.13 4.48 1.38
C ILE A 27 -6.06 3.69 2.69
N VAL A 28 -5.35 4.22 3.67
CA VAL A 28 -5.29 3.68 5.03
C VAL A 28 -6.05 4.60 5.98
N PHE A 29 -7.17 4.10 6.51
CA PHE A 29 -7.95 4.79 7.52
C PHE A 29 -7.51 4.38 8.92
N ARG A 30 -7.73 5.28 9.89
CA ARG A 30 -7.59 4.92 11.29
C ARG A 30 -8.74 4.00 11.71
N GLY A 31 -8.43 2.78 12.14
CA GLY A 31 -9.44 1.84 12.63
C GLY A 31 -8.88 0.44 12.82
N LYS A 32 -9.77 -0.47 13.23
CA LYS A 32 -9.44 -1.90 13.37
C LYS A 32 -9.80 -2.71 12.12
N ASN A 33 -10.88 -2.32 11.45
CA ASN A 33 -11.44 -2.99 10.28
C ASN A 33 -11.73 -1.95 9.20
N VAL A 34 -11.79 -2.40 7.95
CA VAL A 34 -12.35 -1.61 6.84
C VAL A 34 -13.88 -1.72 6.91
N TRP A 35 -14.56 -0.60 6.73
CA TRP A 35 -16.03 -0.52 6.75
C TRP A 35 -16.57 -0.16 5.38
N ASP A 36 -17.73 -0.71 5.01
CA ASP A 36 -18.37 -0.47 3.71
C ASP A 36 -18.62 1.03 3.45
N SER A 37 -18.88 1.80 4.50
CA SER A 37 -19.09 3.26 4.42
C SER A 37 -17.84 4.04 4.00
N TRP A 38 -16.65 3.42 4.04
CA TRP A 38 -15.39 4.04 3.59
C TRP A 38 -15.12 3.82 2.10
N LEU A 39 -15.83 2.87 1.48
CA LEU A 39 -15.56 2.44 0.12
C LEU A 39 -16.26 3.38 -0.87
N SER A 40 -15.48 4.04 -1.72
CA SER A 40 -16.02 4.75 -2.88
C SER A 40 -16.26 3.76 -4.03
N ILE A 41 -17.39 3.05 -3.98
CA ILE A 41 -17.70 1.97 -4.95
C ILE A 41 -18.12 2.54 -6.32
N LYS A 42 -18.77 3.71 -6.35
CA LYS A 42 -19.31 4.29 -7.60
C LYS A 42 -18.41 5.32 -8.27
N GLU A 43 -17.66 6.09 -7.48
CA GLU A 43 -16.85 7.22 -7.97
C GLU A 43 -15.36 7.07 -7.64
N GLY A 44 -14.96 5.92 -7.10
CA GLY A 44 -13.57 5.63 -6.75
C GLY A 44 -12.68 5.43 -7.97
N TYR A 45 -11.37 5.59 -7.76
CA TYR A 45 -10.38 5.23 -8.78
C TYR A 45 -10.45 3.72 -9.08
N PRO A 46 -10.34 3.28 -10.34
CA PRO A 46 -10.39 1.85 -10.67
C PRO A 46 -9.37 1.02 -9.89
N GLY A 47 -9.83 -0.05 -9.25
CA GLY A 47 -8.96 -0.94 -8.45
C GLY A 47 -8.46 -0.34 -7.14
N MET A 48 -8.99 0.81 -6.70
CA MET A 48 -8.63 1.44 -5.43
C MET A 48 -8.80 0.46 -4.26
N THR A 49 -7.78 0.41 -3.40
CA THR A 49 -7.76 -0.48 -2.24
C THR A 49 -7.82 0.31 -0.94
N TYR A 50 -8.26 -0.37 0.11
CA TYR A 50 -8.50 0.23 1.41
C TYR A 50 -7.91 -0.66 2.50
N ALA A 51 -7.33 -0.03 3.51
CA ALA A 51 -6.83 -0.69 4.70
C ALA A 51 -7.20 0.10 5.95
N ALA A 52 -7.10 -0.58 7.10
CA ALA A 52 -7.30 0.03 8.41
C ALA A 52 -6.06 -0.24 9.26
N SER A 53 -5.52 0.79 9.89
CA SER A 53 -4.45 0.65 10.88
C SER A 53 -4.81 1.41 12.16
N LYS A 54 -4.22 1.01 13.29
CA LYS A 54 -4.56 1.54 14.63
C LYS A 54 -4.48 3.07 14.72
N ASN A 55 -3.55 3.67 14.00
CA ASN A 55 -3.27 5.11 14.00
C ASN A 55 -3.46 5.78 12.63
N GLY A 56 -3.97 5.05 11.62
CA GLY A 56 -4.14 5.57 10.25
C GLY A 56 -2.83 5.76 9.47
N TRP A 57 -1.69 5.37 10.04
CA TRP A 57 -0.39 5.37 9.35
C TRP A 57 -0.14 4.04 8.66
N MET A 58 0.77 4.02 7.70
CA MET A 58 1.28 2.77 7.13
C MET A 58 2.02 1.96 8.20
N ASP A 59 1.79 0.65 8.21
CA ASP A 59 2.59 -0.32 8.96
C ASP A 59 3.06 -1.46 8.04
N THR A 60 4.00 -2.27 8.54
CA THR A 60 4.63 -3.35 7.75
C THR A 60 3.62 -4.33 7.20
N GLN A 61 2.61 -4.73 8.00
CA GLN A 61 1.61 -5.69 7.55
C GLN A 61 0.71 -5.11 6.46
N THR A 62 0.33 -3.84 6.58
CA THR A 62 -0.47 -3.14 5.58
C THR A 62 0.30 -3.02 4.27
N PHE A 63 1.59 -2.68 4.32
CA PHE A 63 2.43 -2.57 3.13
C PHE A 63 2.71 -3.93 2.48
N GLU A 64 2.94 -4.99 3.25
CA GLU A 64 3.07 -6.36 2.74
C GLU A 64 1.78 -6.83 2.03
N ASN A 65 0.63 -6.57 2.63
CA ASN A 65 -0.66 -6.87 2.01
C ASN A 65 -0.87 -6.07 0.72
N TYR A 66 -0.49 -4.79 0.69
CA TYR A 66 -0.50 -3.97 -0.52
C TYR A 66 0.41 -4.55 -1.60
N PHE A 67 1.64 -4.92 -1.23
CA PHE A 67 2.62 -5.49 -2.16
C PHE A 67 2.06 -6.75 -2.83
N GLN A 68 1.56 -7.70 -2.03
CA GLN A 68 1.05 -8.97 -2.51
C GLN A 68 -0.24 -8.82 -3.32
N ASN A 69 -1.20 -8.05 -2.81
CA ASN A 69 -2.57 -8.07 -3.31
C ASN A 69 -2.90 -6.98 -4.31
N ASN A 70 -2.07 -5.92 -4.38
CA ASN A 70 -2.28 -4.79 -5.27
C ASN A 70 -1.08 -4.55 -6.18
N PHE A 71 0.13 -4.33 -5.65
CA PHE A 71 1.30 -4.03 -6.48
C PHE A 71 1.59 -5.15 -7.50
N LEU A 72 1.75 -6.40 -7.04
CA LEU A 72 2.10 -7.51 -7.92
C LEU A 72 1.04 -7.82 -8.99
N LYS A 73 -0.22 -7.45 -8.76
CA LYS A 73 -1.32 -7.67 -9.71
C LYS A 73 -1.41 -6.57 -10.78
N ASN A 74 -0.95 -5.37 -10.45
CA ASN A 74 -1.11 -4.19 -11.31
C ASN A 74 0.20 -3.73 -11.96
N VAL A 75 1.34 -4.27 -11.55
CA VAL A 75 2.62 -3.99 -12.21
C VAL A 75 2.74 -4.80 -13.52
N CYS A 76 3.50 -4.25 -14.48
CA CYS A 76 3.87 -4.90 -15.73
C CYS A 76 4.25 -6.38 -15.51
N PRO A 77 3.81 -7.34 -16.34
CA PRO A 77 4.14 -8.76 -16.19
C PRO A 77 5.61 -9.08 -16.50
N GLU A 78 6.31 -8.22 -17.23
CA GLU A 78 7.72 -8.34 -17.59
C GLU A 78 8.60 -8.42 -16.34
N ARG A 79 9.68 -9.18 -16.41
CA ARG A 79 10.62 -9.37 -15.29
C ARG A 79 12.06 -9.23 -15.76
N PRO A 80 12.94 -8.63 -14.94
CA PRO A 80 12.68 -8.14 -13.57
C PRO A 80 11.93 -6.80 -13.53
N VAL A 81 11.26 -6.53 -12.41
CA VAL A 81 10.69 -5.21 -12.08
C VAL A 81 11.57 -4.52 -11.04
N VAL A 82 11.83 -3.23 -11.17
CA VAL A 82 12.48 -2.43 -10.13
C VAL A 82 11.42 -1.65 -9.35
N LEU A 83 11.35 -1.89 -8.04
CA LEU A 83 10.48 -1.15 -7.11
C LEU A 83 11.32 -0.13 -6.33
N ILE A 84 10.96 1.14 -6.44
CA ILE A 84 11.62 2.27 -5.76
C ILE A 84 10.67 2.90 -4.75
N TYR A 85 11.12 3.13 -3.52
CA TYR A 85 10.35 3.83 -2.47
C TYR A 85 11.27 4.45 -1.40
N ASP A 86 10.69 5.26 -0.51
CA ASP A 86 11.40 6.06 0.53
C ASP A 86 12.19 5.26 1.59
N GLY A 87 12.08 3.93 1.57
CA GLY A 87 12.79 3.05 2.49
C GLY A 87 12.40 3.17 3.96
N HIS A 88 11.25 3.76 4.30
CA HIS A 88 10.80 3.82 5.69
C HIS A 88 10.65 2.40 6.28
N ASN A 89 10.86 2.23 7.59
CA ASN A 89 10.85 0.90 8.23
C ASN A 89 9.51 0.17 8.10
N SER A 90 8.39 0.89 7.91
CA SER A 90 7.08 0.30 7.59
C SER A 90 7.02 -0.35 6.21
N HIS A 91 7.97 -0.07 5.32
CA HIS A 91 8.02 -0.58 3.96
C HIS A 91 9.07 -1.69 3.79
N VAL A 92 9.62 -2.19 4.89
CA VAL A 92 10.67 -3.21 4.90
C VAL A 92 10.25 -4.33 5.85
N GLY A 93 10.15 -5.54 5.32
CA GLY A 93 9.82 -6.75 6.07
C GLY A 93 10.45 -7.97 5.39
N VAL A 94 10.79 -8.99 6.17
CA VAL A 94 11.41 -10.22 5.64
C VAL A 94 10.48 -10.90 4.64
N SER A 95 9.18 -11.00 4.98
CA SER A 95 8.14 -11.55 4.11
C SER A 95 8.04 -10.78 2.78
N LEU A 96 8.09 -9.44 2.84
CA LEU A 96 8.12 -8.61 1.64
C LEU A 96 9.34 -8.91 0.74
N VAL A 97 10.53 -9.00 1.33
CA VAL A 97 11.77 -9.28 0.58
C VAL A 97 11.72 -10.67 -0.06
N GLU A 98 11.26 -11.69 0.68
CA GLU A 98 11.09 -13.05 0.16
C GLU A 98 10.09 -13.10 -1.00
N MET A 99 8.95 -12.40 -0.87
CA MET A 99 7.97 -12.28 -1.94
C MET A 99 8.55 -11.56 -3.17
N ALA A 100 9.28 -10.47 -2.96
CA ALA A 100 9.93 -9.72 -4.03
C ALA A 100 10.95 -10.59 -4.80
N MET A 101 11.81 -11.31 -4.09
CA MET A 101 12.77 -12.24 -4.68
C MET A 101 12.07 -13.32 -5.50
N LYS A 102 11.03 -13.97 -4.96
CA LYS A 102 10.25 -15.00 -5.65
C LYS A 102 9.61 -14.47 -6.93
N GLN A 103 9.17 -13.21 -6.93
CA GLN A 103 8.49 -12.57 -8.05
C GLN A 103 9.44 -11.82 -9.01
N LYS A 104 10.76 -11.93 -8.83
CA LYS A 104 11.78 -11.20 -9.61
C LYS A 104 11.56 -9.69 -9.57
N VAL A 105 11.19 -9.16 -8.40
CA VAL A 105 11.13 -7.74 -8.08
C VAL A 105 12.41 -7.35 -7.35
N VAL A 106 13.16 -6.41 -7.92
CA VAL A 106 14.35 -5.82 -7.31
C VAL A 106 13.92 -4.59 -6.52
N ILE A 107 14.17 -4.60 -5.22
CA ILE A 107 13.90 -3.46 -4.34
C ILE A 107 15.11 -2.53 -4.38
N LEU A 108 14.87 -1.27 -4.72
CA LEU A 108 15.84 -0.19 -4.64
C LEU A 108 15.34 0.83 -3.62
N LYS A 109 16.13 1.02 -2.56
CA LYS A 109 15.91 2.00 -1.50
C LYS A 109 16.96 3.10 -1.61
#